data_AF-A0AA43DEQ6-F1
#
_entry.id   AF-A0AA43DEQ6-F1
#
_cell.length_a   1.000
_cell.length_b   1.000
_cell.length_c   1.000
_cell.angle_alpha   90.00
_cell.angle_beta   90.00
_cell.angle_gamma   90.00
#
_symmetry.space_group_name_H-M   'P 1'
#
loop_
_entity.id
_entity.type
_entity.pdbx_description
1 polymer ?
#
loop_
_entity_poly.entity_id
_entity_poly.type
_entity_poly.pdbx_seq_one_letter_code
_entity_poly.pdbx_strand_id
1 'polypeptide(L)'
;MKSIYIDDLGKEEGANLIEGSAKVREEIRTGLAKSGRFSIVQSPQEADAILSGLAGIEKWYHGMEGFYGLEGDLDTHYLGVGHFRLVESNSKQTIWIHEYERGFFKPHQSVTSRVAEQTVNKLLQDVSQSDGKHD
;
A
#
# COMPACT_ATOMS: atom_id res chain seq x y z
N MET A 1 -12.68 3.66 19.74
CA MET A 1 -12.19 2.94 18.53
C MET A 1 -11.92 4.00 17.48
N LYS A 2 -10.73 4.02 16.86
CA LYS A 2 -10.36 5.06 15.88
C LYS A 2 -10.91 4.74 14.49
N SER A 3 -11.38 5.75 13.76
CA SER A 3 -11.84 5.61 12.38
C SER A 3 -10.73 5.96 11.37
N ILE A 4 -10.61 5.14 10.33
CA ILE A 4 -9.64 5.34 9.24
C ILE A 4 -10.40 5.44 7.91
N TYR A 5 -10.09 6.47 7.14
CA TYR A 5 -10.42 6.53 5.71
C TYR A 5 -9.19 6.13 4.91
N ILE A 6 -9.38 5.31 3.86
CA ILE A 6 -8.31 4.96 2.93
C ILE A 6 -8.58 5.73 1.64
N ASP A 7 -7.70 6.68 1.35
CA ASP A 7 -7.74 7.49 0.13
C ASP A 7 -7.36 6.64 -1.10
N ASP A 8 -7.48 7.23 -2.26
CA ASP A 8 -6.99 6.66 -3.51
C ASP A 8 -5.46 6.59 -3.48
N LEU A 9 -4.93 5.36 -3.56
CA LEU A 9 -3.50 5.06 -3.47
C LEU A 9 -2.77 5.23 -4.81
N GLY A 10 -3.33 6.02 -5.73
CA GLY A 10 -2.83 6.20 -7.10
C GLY A 10 -2.90 7.64 -7.62
N LYS A 11 -2.89 8.64 -6.73
CA LYS A 11 -3.00 10.07 -7.10
C LYS A 11 -1.68 10.84 -7.05
N GLU A 12 -0.59 10.22 -6.59
CA GLU A 12 0.71 10.90 -6.50
C GLU A 12 1.47 10.91 -7.85
N GLU A 13 2.43 11.82 -7.98
CA GLU A 13 3.28 11.93 -9.17
C GLU A 13 4.01 10.60 -9.41
N GLY A 14 3.93 10.04 -10.62
CA GLY A 14 4.40 8.69 -10.96
C GLY A 14 3.35 7.58 -10.91
N ALA A 15 2.12 7.87 -10.44
CA ALA A 15 1.03 6.89 -10.43
C ALA A 15 0.55 6.43 -11.82
N ASN A 16 0.88 7.18 -12.87
CA ASN A 16 0.59 6.80 -14.26
C ASN A 16 1.29 5.50 -14.70
N LEU A 17 2.30 5.05 -13.97
CA LEU A 17 3.02 3.79 -14.21
C LEU A 17 2.62 2.66 -13.25
N ILE A 18 1.71 2.94 -12.31
CA ILE A 18 1.34 2.04 -11.22
C ILE A 18 -0.10 1.57 -11.40
N GLU A 19 -0.26 0.27 -11.59
CA GLU A 19 -1.56 -0.38 -11.75
C GLU A 19 -2.02 -1.07 -10.46
N GLY A 20 -3.33 -1.31 -10.31
CA GLY A 20 -3.86 -2.11 -9.21
C GLY A 20 -3.96 -1.40 -7.86
N SER A 21 -3.81 -0.07 -7.81
CA SER A 21 -3.99 0.74 -6.60
C SER A 21 -5.35 0.54 -5.94
N ALA A 22 -6.43 0.48 -6.73
CA ALA A 22 -7.78 0.19 -6.25
C ALA A 22 -7.88 -1.19 -5.58
N LYS A 23 -7.17 -2.20 -6.11
CA LYS A 23 -7.15 -3.54 -5.54
C LYS A 23 -6.37 -3.57 -4.22
N VAL A 24 -5.20 -2.93 -4.18
CA VAL A 24 -4.43 -2.78 -2.93
C VAL A 24 -5.27 -2.07 -1.86
N ARG A 25 -5.97 -1.00 -2.22
CA ARG A 25 -6.87 -0.26 -1.33
C ARG A 25 -7.96 -1.14 -0.73
N GLU A 26 -8.66 -1.92 -1.57
CA GLU A 26 -9.72 -2.82 -1.11
C GLU A 26 -9.19 -3.98 -0.24
N GLU A 27 -8.01 -4.51 -0.56
CA GLU A 27 -7.36 -5.55 0.25
C GLU A 27 -6.94 -5.01 1.62
N ILE A 28 -6.37 -3.79 1.69
CA ILE A 28 -6.07 -3.10 2.96
C ILE A 28 -7.35 -2.83 3.75
N ARG A 29 -8.39 -2.29 3.09
CA ARG A 29 -9.71 -2.02 3.70
C ARG A 29 -10.25 -3.29 4.37
N THR A 30 -10.25 -4.39 3.63
CA THR A 30 -10.71 -5.69 4.11
C THR A 30 -9.85 -6.20 5.26
N GLY A 31 -8.53 -6.08 5.16
CA GLY A 31 -7.59 -6.53 6.21
C GLY A 31 -7.77 -5.77 7.52
N LEU A 32 -7.83 -4.44 7.46
CA LEU A 32 -8.03 -3.60 8.65
C LEU A 32 -9.43 -3.81 9.26
N ALA A 33 -10.48 -3.93 8.43
CA ALA A 33 -11.82 -4.22 8.93
C ALA A 33 -11.89 -5.58 9.66
N LYS A 34 -11.25 -6.62 9.09
CA LYS A 34 -11.16 -7.95 9.72
C LYS A 34 -10.41 -7.96 11.04
N SER A 35 -9.45 -7.07 11.23
CA SER A 35 -8.71 -6.96 12.50
C SER A 35 -9.58 -6.51 13.68
N GLY A 36 -10.70 -5.81 13.41
CA GLY A 36 -11.55 -5.22 14.44
C GLY A 36 -10.92 -4.06 15.23
N ARG A 37 -9.68 -3.66 14.92
CA ARG A 37 -8.95 -2.59 15.64
C ARG A 37 -9.40 -1.18 15.22
N PHE A 38 -9.86 -1.04 13.98
CA PHE A 38 -10.25 0.23 13.39
C PHE A 38 -11.66 0.17 12.79
N SER A 39 -12.36 1.30 12.81
CA SER A 39 -13.57 1.49 12.01
C SER A 39 -13.18 2.02 10.63
N ILE A 40 -13.53 1.34 9.53
CA ILE A 40 -13.23 1.87 8.19
C ILE A 40 -14.42 2.66 7.67
N VAL A 41 -14.21 3.95 7.43
CA VAL A 41 -15.25 4.88 6.96
C VAL A 41 -15.13 5.15 5.46
N GLN A 42 -16.23 5.58 4.85
CA GLN A 42 -16.29 5.82 3.39
C GLN A 42 -15.95 7.26 3.01
N SER A 43 -15.85 8.15 3.99
CA SER A 43 -15.72 9.58 3.81
C SER A 43 -14.55 10.12 4.66
N PRO A 44 -13.66 10.95 4.11
CA PRO A 44 -12.54 11.51 4.87
C PRO A 44 -13.00 12.41 6.03
N GLN A 45 -14.20 12.99 5.96
CA GLN A 45 -14.79 13.83 7.01
C GLN A 45 -15.18 13.05 8.27
N GLU A 46 -15.39 11.74 8.14
CA GLU A 46 -15.79 10.84 9.24
C GLU A 46 -14.58 10.14 9.89
N ALA A 47 -13.38 10.38 9.36
CA ALA A 47 -12.18 9.67 9.74
C ALA A 47 -11.38 10.44 10.79
N ASP A 48 -10.89 9.75 11.81
CA ASP A 48 -9.86 10.27 12.72
C ASP A 48 -8.52 10.40 12.00
N ALA A 49 -8.23 9.50 11.06
CA ALA A 49 -7.02 9.52 10.25
C ALA A 49 -7.26 9.05 8.81
N ILE A 50 -6.44 9.57 7.89
CA ILE A 50 -6.48 9.26 6.46
C ILE A 50 -5.21 8.50 6.09
N LEU A 51 -5.37 7.28 5.59
CA LEU A 51 -4.31 6.51 4.96
C LEU A 51 -4.23 6.92 3.50
N SER A 52 -3.11 7.49 3.09
CA SER A 52 -2.87 7.98 1.72
C SER A 52 -1.47 7.61 1.25
N GLY A 53 -1.21 7.76 -0.05
CA GLY A 53 0.08 7.55 -0.67
C GLY A 53 -0.02 6.89 -2.04
N LEU A 54 0.98 6.08 -2.37
CA LEU A 54 1.15 5.46 -3.68
C LEU A 54 1.33 3.95 -3.51
N ALA A 55 0.43 3.13 -4.06
CA ALA A 55 0.56 1.69 -3.96
C ALA A 55 0.00 0.97 -5.19
N GLY A 56 0.64 -0.14 -5.56
CA GLY A 56 0.20 -0.95 -6.69
C GLY A 56 1.32 -1.80 -7.27
N ILE A 57 1.27 -1.98 -8.58
CA ILE A 57 2.20 -2.77 -9.36
C ILE A 57 2.79 -1.88 -10.44
N GLU A 58 4.11 -1.80 -10.46
CA GLU A 58 4.87 -1.19 -11.53
C GLU A 58 5.29 -2.26 -12.54
N LYS A 59 5.02 -2.02 -13.82
CA LYS A 59 5.43 -2.91 -14.92
C LYS A 59 6.79 -2.48 -15.43
N TRP A 60 7.74 -3.40 -15.46
CA TRP A 60 9.06 -3.21 -16.05
C TRP A 60 9.24 -4.16 -17.24
N TYR A 61 9.66 -3.61 -18.37
CA TYR A 61 10.00 -4.36 -19.56
C TYR A 61 11.53 -4.49 -19.64
N HIS A 62 12.05 -5.70 -19.55
CA HIS A 62 13.44 -5.96 -19.90
C HIS A 62 13.55 -6.04 -21.43
N GLY A 63 14.59 -5.46 -22.04
CA GLY A 63 14.93 -5.70 -23.45
C GLY A 63 14.82 -4.54 -24.45
N MET A 64 14.55 -3.29 -24.03
CA MET A 64 14.59 -2.14 -24.95
C MET A 64 15.99 -1.53 -25.18
N GLU A 65 17.06 -2.09 -24.60
CA GLU A 65 18.45 -1.79 -25.00
C GLU A 65 18.93 -2.73 -26.12
N GLY A 66 18.14 -2.82 -27.19
CA GLY A 66 18.34 -3.79 -28.26
C GLY A 66 17.94 -3.27 -29.65
N PHE A 67 18.11 -1.97 -29.93
CA PHE A 67 18.32 -1.55 -31.32
C PHE A 67 19.63 -2.19 -31.78
N TYR A 68 19.54 -3.41 -32.33
CA TYR A 68 20.52 -4.22 -33.11
C TYR A 68 20.33 -5.73 -32.83
N GLY A 69 19.15 -6.26 -33.16
CA GLY A 69 19.04 -7.62 -33.70
C GLY A 69 19.36 -8.82 -32.79
N LEU A 70 19.02 -8.78 -31.50
CA LEU A 70 18.98 -9.99 -30.67
C LEU A 70 17.54 -10.30 -30.27
N GLU A 71 17.08 -11.51 -30.59
CA GLU A 71 15.83 -12.09 -30.07
C GLU A 71 15.97 -12.26 -28.55
N GLY A 72 15.63 -11.21 -27.80
CA GLY A 72 15.51 -11.25 -26.34
C GLY A 72 14.08 -11.61 -25.96
N ASP A 73 13.91 -12.54 -25.02
CA ASP A 73 12.63 -12.83 -24.39
C ASP A 73 12.07 -11.54 -23.80
N LEU A 74 10.88 -11.12 -24.25
CA LEU A 74 10.17 -9.95 -23.75
C LEU A 74 9.53 -10.29 -22.40
N ASP A 75 10.36 -10.48 -21.38
CA ASP A 75 9.88 -10.78 -20.04
C ASP A 75 9.29 -9.52 -19.39
N THR A 76 7.99 -9.59 -19.10
CA THR A 76 7.28 -8.56 -18.34
C THR A 76 7.42 -8.85 -16.85
N HIS A 77 8.14 -7.98 -16.14
CA HIS A 77 8.28 -8.07 -14.69
C HIS A 77 7.26 -7.16 -13.99
N TYR A 78 6.66 -7.69 -12.93
CA TYR A 78 5.70 -6.97 -12.09
C TYR A 78 6.31 -6.73 -10.71
N LEU A 79 6.58 -5.47 -10.38
CA LEU A 79 7.16 -5.06 -9.11
C LEU A 79 6.09 -4.43 -8.22
N GLY A 80 6.05 -4.85 -6.94
CA GLY A 80 5.19 -4.21 -5.96
C GLY A 80 5.76 -2.87 -5.52
N VAL A 81 4.91 -1.85 -5.46
CA VAL A 81 5.23 -0.52 -4.95
C VAL A 81 4.22 -0.17 -3.85
N GLY A 82 4.70 0.48 -2.81
CA GLY A 82 3.85 0.92 -1.69
C GLY A 82 4.58 1.97 -0.85
N HIS A 83 4.09 3.20 -0.86
CA HIS A 83 4.48 4.26 0.04
C HIS A 83 3.22 4.77 0.71
N PHE A 84 3.18 4.69 2.02
CA PHE A 84 2.00 4.96 2.82
C PHE A 84 2.31 5.99 3.89
N ARG A 85 1.37 6.90 4.08
CA ARG A 85 1.32 7.79 5.22
C ARG A 85 -0.05 7.76 5.87
N LEU A 86 -0.07 7.72 7.19
CA LEU A 86 -1.27 7.95 7.98
C LEU A 86 -1.22 9.40 8.48
N VAL A 87 -2.23 10.17 8.13
CA VAL A 87 -2.34 11.59 8.45
C VAL A 87 -3.53 11.80 9.37
N GLU A 88 -3.32 12.45 10.51
CA GLU A 88 -4.43 12.79 11.41
C GLU A 88 -5.34 13.83 10.75
N SER A 89 -6.65 13.59 10.76
CA SER A 89 -7.61 14.42 10.02
C SER A 89 -7.70 15.86 10.55
N ASN A 90 -7.53 16.06 11.85
CA ASN A 90 -7.66 17.35 12.51
C ASN A 90 -6.41 18.22 12.35
N SER A 91 -5.24 17.69 12.73
CA SER A 91 -3.97 18.43 12.73
C SER A 91 -3.27 18.43 11.37
N LYS A 92 -3.67 17.52 10.46
CA LYS A 92 -2.96 17.22 9.22
C LYS A 92 -1.52 16.73 9.43
N GLN A 93 -1.18 16.33 10.66
CA GLN A 93 0.14 15.79 10.96
C GLN A 93 0.25 14.34 10.49
N THR A 94 1.38 14.00 9.88
CA THR A 94 1.73 12.60 9.61
C THR A 94 2.12 11.91 10.91
N ILE A 95 1.39 10.85 11.26
CA ILE A 95 1.55 10.09 12.50
C ILE A 95 2.14 8.70 12.27
N TRP A 96 2.17 8.23 11.02
CA TRP A 96 2.79 6.96 10.65
C TRP A 96 3.20 6.99 9.18
N ILE A 97 4.32 6.35 8.86
CA ILE A 97 4.86 6.21 7.50
C ILE A 97 5.32 4.77 7.33
N HIS A 98 5.07 4.20 6.17
CA HIS A 98 5.58 2.88 5.81
C HIS A 98 5.85 2.79 4.32
N GLU A 99 6.95 2.13 3.99
CA GLU A 99 7.30 1.75 2.64
C GLU A 99 7.27 0.24 2.52
N TYR A 100 6.64 -0.25 1.45
CA TYR A 100 6.55 -1.67 1.14
C TYR A 100 7.95 -2.23 0.89
N GLU A 101 8.37 -3.13 1.77
CA GLU A 101 9.64 -3.82 1.65
C GLU A 101 9.48 -4.96 0.65
N ARG A 102 10.19 -4.84 -0.48
CA ARG A 102 10.23 -5.87 -1.51
C ARG A 102 10.85 -7.14 -0.95
N GLY A 103 10.02 -8.18 -0.79
CA GLY A 103 10.43 -9.48 -0.24
C GLY A 103 10.49 -10.60 -1.27
N PHE A 104 10.82 -11.80 -0.78
CA PHE A 104 10.90 -13.04 -1.56
C PHE A 104 9.64 -13.30 -2.38
N PHE A 105 9.85 -13.87 -3.57
CA PHE A 105 8.78 -14.30 -4.47
C PHE A 105 7.90 -15.35 -3.77
N LYS A 106 6.60 -15.06 -3.66
CA LYS A 106 5.58 -16.00 -3.16
C LYS A 106 4.71 -16.44 -4.34
N PRO A 107 4.92 -17.65 -4.90
CA PRO A 107 4.29 -18.07 -6.16
C PRO A 107 2.76 -18.08 -6.13
N HIS A 108 2.15 -18.26 -4.95
CA HIS A 108 0.70 -18.36 -4.80
C HIS A 108 0.02 -17.05 -4.38
N GLN A 109 0.78 -15.96 -4.24
CA GLN A 109 0.25 -14.69 -3.76
C GLN A 109 0.44 -13.58 -4.79
N SER A 110 -0.65 -12.88 -5.11
CA SER A 110 -0.58 -11.74 -6.04
C SER A 110 0.26 -10.60 -5.45
N VAL A 111 0.91 -9.81 -6.33
CA VAL A 111 1.74 -8.66 -5.91
C VAL A 111 0.93 -7.67 -5.09
N THR A 112 -0.31 -7.33 -5.51
CA THR A 112 -1.17 -6.42 -4.74
C THR A 112 -1.46 -6.96 -3.34
N SER A 113 -1.74 -8.26 -3.22
CA SER A 113 -2.07 -8.88 -1.94
C SER A 113 -0.86 -8.89 -1.00
N ARG A 114 0.36 -9.01 -1.53
CA ARG A 114 1.60 -8.89 -0.74
C ARG A 114 1.76 -7.48 -0.18
N VAL A 115 1.57 -6.45 -1.01
CA VAL A 115 1.64 -5.04 -0.59
C VAL A 115 0.62 -4.75 0.50
N ALA A 116 -0.64 -5.16 0.26
CA ALA A 116 -1.73 -4.94 1.22
C ALA A 116 -1.49 -5.67 2.55
N GLU A 117 -1.12 -6.95 2.52
CA GLU A 117 -0.90 -7.75 3.73
C GLU A 117 0.24 -7.19 4.57
N GLN A 118 1.39 -6.85 3.95
CA GLN A 118 2.52 -6.28 4.68
C GLN A 118 2.13 -4.95 5.34
N THR A 119 1.42 -4.08 4.61
CA THR A 119 0.96 -2.79 5.11
C THR A 119 0.03 -2.95 6.31
N VAL A 120 -0.96 -3.86 6.21
CA VAL A 120 -1.92 -4.15 7.29
C VAL A 120 -1.20 -4.69 8.52
N ASN A 121 -0.34 -5.69 8.34
CA ASN A 121 0.38 -6.32 9.44
C ASN A 121 1.29 -5.31 10.14
N LYS A 122 2.01 -4.49 9.37
CA LYS A 122 2.91 -3.48 9.92
C LYS A 122 2.17 -2.41 10.70
N LEU A 123 1.06 -1.89 10.16
CA LEU A 123 0.24 -0.89 10.86
C LEU A 123 -0.33 -1.44 12.17
N LEU A 124 -0.86 -2.68 12.16
CA LEU A 124 -1.40 -3.31 13.37
C LEU A 124 -0.31 -3.56 14.42
N GLN A 125 0.86 -4.05 13.99
CA GLN A 125 1.99 -4.29 14.87
C GLN A 125 2.47 -3.00 15.55
N ASP A 126 2.67 -1.93 14.78
CA ASP A 126 3.18 -0.65 15.30
C ASP A 126 2.19 -0.01 16.29
N VAL A 127 0.88 -0.14 16.02
CA VAL A 127 -0.15 0.30 16.97
C VAL A 127 -0.11 -0.50 18.27
N SER A 128 -0.04 -1.83 18.21
CA SER A 128 0.06 -2.66 19.42
C SER A 128 1.32 -2.35 20.25
N GLN A 129 2.44 -2.02 19.60
CA GLN A 129 3.67 -1.62 20.29
C GLN A 129 3.58 -0.22 20.93
N SER A 130 2.81 0.68 20.33
CA SER A 130 2.53 2.00 20.91
C SER A 130 1.66 1.89 22.16
N ASP A 131 0.66 0.99 22.15
CA ASP A 131 -0.22 0.78 23.30
C ASP A 131 0.55 0.22 24.51
N GLY A 132 1.46 -0.74 24.29
CA GLY A 132 2.26 -1.36 25.35
C GLY A 132 3.39 -0.49 25.94
N LYS A 133 3.63 0.71 25.41
CA LYS A 133 4.62 1.66 25.94
C LYS A 133 4.03 2.70 26.90
N HIS A 134 2.72 2.65 27.15
CA HIS A 134 2.01 3.57 28.05
C HIS A 134 1.52 2.93 29.36
N ASP A 135 1.94 1.71 29.68
CA ASP A 135 1.71 1.02 30.96
C ASP A 135 2.95 1.10 31.89
#